data_AF-A0ABD0M5P0-F1
#
_entry.id   AF-A0ABD0M5P0-F1
#
_cell.length_a   1.000
_cell.length_b   1.000
_cell.length_c   1.000
_cell.angle_alpha   90.00
_cell.angle_beta   90.00
_cell.angle_gamma   90.00
#
_symmetry.space_group_name_H-M   'P 1'
#
loop_
_entity.id
_entity.type
_entity.pdbx_description
1 polymer ?
#
loop_
_entity_poly.entity_id
_entity_poly.type
_entity_poly.pdbx_seq_one_letter_code
_entity_poly.pdbx_strand_id
1 'polypeptide(L)'
;MAAQRKQASASASPNIGENLEETKSLHFEFEPFNCQPGEITTEDKVLFVDRELRKLQTFCVQSGYSAAQVECFAECFNESSSKVLISKWKRRGVGVVLFAVACLLLHQFDPACRLAAATARSGVIKLLPVWDWTELYHSTCLFTNPLYRDPNRLFAEDCQVCEGVQNIRRVRGLNAADVVEQYFKRDLPIIVEDGLHDWDAQSMLTIHDLAHIYETDDVLKSSGGCGFSSNIRSKHGGHRDLLHKILRENLTEFYAHWENCQLSAAKAFRWFYKQPYFLPYAVETSPSNWVFISSNYVGKLFKVVEIDHPLVMLMQIRGQVEIQVEAWNPCDKVCAVLSDILHEGETLVVTEFLWKTAYLPVTEHESVTIGIGGSFD
;
A
#
# COMPACT_ATOMS: atom_id res chain seq x y z
N MET A 1 -52.52 -4.63 -37.50
CA MET A 1 -53.10 -5.84 -38.11
C MET A 1 -52.34 -7.02 -37.54
N ALA A 2 -52.88 -8.11 -37.02
CA ALA A 2 -54.21 -8.58 -36.67
C ALA A 2 -53.89 -9.72 -35.66
N ALA A 3 -54.45 -9.75 -34.46
CA ALA A 3 -55.73 -10.40 -34.19
C ALA A 3 -55.86 -11.77 -34.88
N GLN A 4 -55.97 -12.84 -34.09
CA GLN A 4 -56.88 -13.98 -34.23
C GLN A 4 -56.28 -15.18 -33.48
N ARG A 5 -56.79 -15.60 -32.32
CA ARG A 5 -58.12 -16.20 -32.09
C ARG A 5 -58.36 -17.38 -33.05
N LYS A 6 -58.06 -18.60 -32.58
CA LYS A 6 -58.66 -19.84 -33.06
C LYS A 6 -59.24 -20.60 -31.88
N GLN A 7 -60.55 -20.48 -31.72
CA GLN A 7 -61.39 -21.53 -31.18
C GLN A 7 -61.51 -22.62 -32.25
N ALA A 8 -61.47 -23.89 -31.83
CA ALA A 8 -62.36 -24.96 -32.26
C ALA A 8 -61.81 -26.31 -31.77
N SER A 9 -62.58 -27.03 -30.96
CA SER A 9 -63.23 -28.25 -31.44
C SER A 9 -64.00 -28.90 -30.29
N ALA A 10 -65.27 -29.14 -30.56
CA ALA A 10 -66.15 -29.98 -29.78
C ALA A 10 -65.83 -31.45 -30.03
N SER A 11 -65.96 -32.31 -29.03
CA SER A 11 -66.43 -33.68 -29.25
C SER A 11 -66.96 -34.32 -27.95
N ALA A 12 -68.11 -34.97 -28.12
CA ALA A 12 -68.63 -36.13 -27.39
C ALA A 12 -69.16 -35.97 -25.96
N SER A 13 -70.48 -35.89 -25.85
CA SER A 13 -71.25 -36.48 -24.75
C SER A 13 -71.12 -38.01 -24.72
N PRO A 14 -71.33 -38.62 -23.55
CA PRO A 14 -72.20 -39.77 -23.46
C PRO A 14 -73.37 -39.53 -22.50
N ASN A 15 -74.56 -39.89 -22.99
CA ASN A 15 -75.80 -40.10 -22.26
C ASN A 15 -75.64 -41.26 -21.26
N ILE A 16 -75.89 -41.01 -19.98
CA ILE A 16 -76.29 -42.00 -18.96
C ILE A 16 -77.22 -41.18 -18.04
N GLY A 17 -78.55 -41.34 -18.10
CA GLY A 17 -79.25 -42.55 -17.71
C GLY A 17 -79.85 -42.28 -16.32
N GLU A 18 -81.13 -41.93 -16.30
CA GLU A 18 -81.96 -41.71 -15.12
C GLU A 18 -81.83 -42.87 -14.12
N ASN A 19 -81.61 -42.56 -12.84
CA ASN A 19 -82.25 -43.28 -11.75
C ASN A 19 -82.34 -42.37 -10.54
N LEU A 20 -83.59 -42.04 -10.24
CA LEU A 20 -84.10 -41.26 -9.14
C LEU A 20 -84.39 -42.26 -8.02
N GLU A 21 -83.59 -42.32 -6.95
CA GLU A 21 -84.06 -42.86 -5.67
C GLU A 21 -83.11 -42.53 -4.49
N GLU A 22 -83.74 -42.22 -3.37
CA GLU A 22 -83.22 -42.02 -2.01
C GLU A 22 -82.48 -40.72 -1.65
N THR A 23 -83.23 -39.61 -1.61
CA THR A 23 -83.00 -38.53 -0.63
C THR A 23 -83.15 -39.06 0.79
N LYS A 24 -82.03 -39.38 1.45
CA LYS A 24 -81.98 -39.48 2.92
C LYS A 24 -81.91 -38.06 3.51
N SER A 25 -83.04 -37.60 4.02
CA SER A 25 -83.14 -36.36 4.81
C SER A 25 -82.35 -36.50 6.11
N LEU A 26 -81.09 -36.06 6.10
CA LEU A 26 -80.36 -35.75 7.33
C LEU A 26 -80.81 -34.36 7.82
N HIS A 27 -81.66 -34.38 8.84
CA HIS A 27 -81.98 -33.20 9.65
C HIS A 27 -80.69 -32.60 10.21
N PHE A 28 -80.35 -31.38 9.80
CA PHE A 28 -79.32 -30.57 10.43
C PHE A 28 -80.00 -29.71 11.50
N GLU A 29 -79.96 -30.16 12.76
CA GLU A 29 -80.27 -29.29 13.89
C GLU A 29 -79.14 -28.28 14.04
N PHE A 30 -79.40 -27.01 13.68
CA PHE A 30 -78.63 -25.91 14.24
C PHE A 30 -79.04 -25.79 15.70
N GLU A 31 -78.12 -26.10 16.63
CA GLU A 31 -78.33 -25.70 18.02
C GLU A 31 -78.52 -24.17 18.05
N PRO A 32 -79.65 -23.66 18.57
CA PRO A 32 -79.85 -22.23 18.67
C PRO A 32 -78.81 -21.65 19.62
N PHE A 33 -78.07 -20.67 19.10
CA PHE A 33 -77.07 -19.94 19.87
C PHE A 33 -77.76 -19.23 21.04
N ASN A 34 -77.44 -19.65 22.26
CA ASN A 34 -77.88 -18.97 23.47
C ASN A 34 -77.04 -17.69 23.65
N CYS A 35 -77.58 -16.55 23.21
CA CYS A 35 -76.97 -15.24 23.42
C CYS A 35 -77.01 -14.88 24.92
N GLN A 36 -76.08 -15.41 25.69
CA GLN A 36 -75.73 -14.85 27.00
C GLN A 36 -74.76 -13.69 26.77
N PRO A 37 -75.07 -12.46 27.24
CA PRO A 37 -74.22 -11.30 27.04
C PRO A 37 -73.03 -11.34 28.00
N GLY A 38 -72.06 -12.22 27.70
CA GLY A 38 -70.69 -12.11 28.21
C GLY A 38 -69.88 -11.22 27.28
N GLU A 39 -69.02 -10.38 27.83
CA GLU A 39 -68.15 -9.48 27.06
C GLU A 39 -67.05 -10.29 26.36
N ILE A 40 -67.40 -10.88 25.21
CA ILE A 40 -66.49 -11.70 24.41
C ILE A 40 -65.47 -10.78 23.73
N THR A 41 -64.18 -11.06 23.95
CA THR A 41 -63.08 -10.25 23.38
C THR A 41 -63.07 -10.33 21.85
N THR A 42 -62.46 -9.34 21.20
CA THR A 42 -62.41 -9.31 19.72
C THR A 42 -61.66 -10.51 19.15
N GLU A 43 -60.67 -11.02 19.88
CA GLU A 43 -59.92 -12.23 19.51
C GLU A 43 -60.81 -13.48 19.58
N ASP A 44 -61.61 -13.63 20.64
CA ASP A 44 -62.53 -14.75 20.79
C ASP A 44 -63.60 -14.78 19.69
N LYS A 45 -64.09 -13.60 19.25
CA LYS A 45 -65.04 -13.49 18.12
C LYS A 45 -64.41 -13.92 16.80
N VAL A 46 -63.15 -13.56 16.57
CA VAL A 46 -62.41 -13.96 15.36
C VAL A 46 -62.15 -15.47 15.36
N LEU A 47 -61.77 -16.04 16.50
CA LEU A 47 -61.57 -17.48 16.64
C LEU A 47 -62.86 -18.27 16.43
N PHE A 48 -64.00 -17.74 16.87
CA PHE A 48 -65.30 -18.35 16.61
C PHE A 48 -65.64 -18.37 15.12
N VAL A 49 -65.48 -17.23 14.42
CA VAL A 49 -65.77 -17.15 12.99
C VAL A 49 -64.83 -18.07 12.18
N ASP A 50 -63.54 -18.14 12.53
CA ASP A 50 -62.60 -19.06 11.88
C ASP A 50 -63.01 -20.53 12.06
N ARG A 51 -63.48 -20.89 13.27
CA ARG A 51 -63.96 -22.23 13.56
C ARG A 51 -65.19 -22.59 12.71
N GLU A 52 -66.16 -21.70 12.60
CA GLU A 52 -67.37 -21.93 11.80
C GLU A 52 -67.07 -21.98 10.30
N LEU A 53 -66.15 -21.16 9.81
CA LEU A 53 -65.70 -21.21 8.41
C LEU A 53 -65.02 -22.54 8.06
N ARG A 54 -64.19 -23.09 8.95
CA ARG A 54 -63.55 -24.41 8.75
C ARG A 54 -64.58 -25.54 8.73
N LYS A 55 -65.60 -25.47 9.58
CA LYS A 55 -66.71 -26.43 9.55
C LYS A 55 -67.45 -26.37 8.21
N LEU A 56 -67.77 -25.17 7.73
CA LEU A 56 -68.41 -24.97 6.43
C LEU A 56 -67.56 -25.51 5.28
N GLN A 57 -66.24 -25.25 5.29
CA GLN A 57 -65.31 -25.78 4.30
C GLN A 57 -65.30 -27.32 4.30
N THR A 58 -65.26 -27.93 5.49
CA THR A 58 -65.28 -29.39 5.64
C THR A 58 -66.59 -29.98 5.10
N PHE A 59 -67.71 -29.31 5.36
CA PHE A 59 -69.02 -29.69 4.82
C PHE A 59 -69.08 -29.61 3.29
N CYS A 60 -68.56 -28.53 2.68
CA CYS A 60 -68.51 -28.39 1.23
C CYS A 60 -67.66 -29.48 0.57
N VAL A 61 -66.51 -29.82 1.17
CA VAL A 61 -65.66 -30.91 0.65
C VAL A 61 -66.35 -32.26 0.77
N GLN A 62 -67.02 -32.55 1.89
CA GLN A 62 -67.79 -33.78 2.09
C GLN A 62 -69.00 -33.89 1.16
N SER A 63 -69.59 -32.76 0.77
CA SER A 63 -70.72 -32.68 -0.18
C SER A 63 -70.29 -32.82 -1.65
N GLY A 64 -69.01 -33.09 -1.93
CA GLY A 64 -68.51 -33.38 -3.27
C GLY A 64 -68.04 -32.16 -4.08
N TYR A 65 -67.94 -30.97 -3.48
CA TYR A 65 -67.40 -29.79 -4.16
C TYR A 65 -65.87 -29.82 -4.24
N SER A 66 -65.32 -29.43 -5.38
CA SER A 66 -63.86 -29.31 -5.55
C SER A 66 -63.31 -28.06 -4.86
N ALA A 67 -62.05 -28.10 -4.41
CA ALA A 67 -61.41 -26.98 -3.70
C ALA A 67 -61.44 -25.66 -4.49
N ALA A 68 -61.33 -25.72 -5.83
CA ALA A 68 -61.39 -24.56 -6.70
C ALA A 68 -62.79 -23.91 -6.75
N GLN A 69 -63.86 -24.69 -6.63
CA GLN A 69 -65.23 -24.16 -6.56
C GLN A 69 -65.50 -23.48 -5.21
N VAL A 70 -65.00 -24.06 -4.12
CA VAL A 70 -65.10 -23.47 -2.79
C VAL A 70 -64.34 -22.14 -2.71
N GLU A 71 -63.17 -22.06 -3.36
CA GLU A 71 -62.40 -20.81 -3.44
C GLU A 71 -63.12 -19.72 -4.25
N CYS A 72 -63.80 -20.09 -5.34
CA CYS A 72 -64.63 -19.16 -6.12
C CYS A 72 -65.80 -18.59 -5.30
N PHE A 73 -66.46 -19.39 -4.47
CA PHE A 73 -67.52 -18.88 -3.57
C PHE A 73 -66.96 -18.00 -2.45
N ALA A 74 -65.75 -18.28 -1.98
CA ALA A 74 -65.06 -17.49 -0.95
C ALA A 74 -64.45 -16.18 -1.48
N GLU A 75 -64.41 -15.98 -2.80
CA GLU A 75 -63.74 -14.85 -3.46
C GLU A 75 -64.30 -13.50 -3.01
N CYS A 76 -65.63 -13.37 -2.88
CA CYS A 76 -66.28 -12.15 -2.38
C CYS A 76 -65.87 -11.79 -0.93
N PHE A 77 -65.58 -12.79 -0.10
CA PHE A 77 -65.12 -12.56 1.27
C PHE A 77 -63.64 -12.17 1.30
N ASN A 78 -62.83 -12.82 0.47
CA ASN A 78 -61.39 -12.57 0.38
C ASN A 78 -61.05 -11.18 -0.19
N GLU A 79 -61.88 -10.67 -1.12
CA GLU A 79 -61.71 -9.33 -1.68
C GLU A 79 -61.92 -8.22 -0.62
N SER A 80 -62.84 -8.43 0.32
CA SER A 80 -63.10 -7.51 1.44
C SER A 80 -61.94 -7.50 2.45
N SER A 81 -61.40 -8.67 2.80
CA SER A 81 -60.24 -8.81 3.69
C SER A 81 -58.97 -8.17 3.10
N SER A 82 -58.74 -8.38 1.80
CA SER A 82 -57.57 -7.86 1.09
C SER A 82 -57.53 -6.32 1.06
N LYS A 83 -58.68 -5.66 0.93
CA LYS A 83 -58.78 -4.18 0.95
C LYS A 83 -58.32 -3.58 2.29
N VAL A 84 -58.58 -4.25 3.41
CA VAL A 84 -58.15 -3.82 4.75
C VAL A 84 -56.66 -4.05 4.96
N LEU A 85 -56.10 -5.14 4.45
CA LEU A 85 -54.66 -5.39 4.48
C LEU A 85 -53.89 -4.35 3.65
N ILE A 86 -54.35 -4.07 2.42
CA ILE A 86 -53.71 -3.08 1.54
C ILE A 86 -53.73 -1.68 2.17
N SER A 87 -54.80 -1.28 2.86
CA SER A 87 -54.85 0.03 3.53
C SER A 87 -53.88 0.13 4.72
N LYS A 88 -53.70 -0.95 5.50
CA LYS A 88 -52.69 -1.02 6.57
C LYS A 88 -51.27 -0.93 6.03
N TRP A 89 -50.98 -1.63 4.93
CA TRP A 89 -49.66 -1.58 4.29
C TRP A 89 -49.37 -0.23 3.63
N LYS A 90 -50.37 0.41 3.01
CA LYS A 90 -50.25 1.80 2.52
C LYS A 90 -49.95 2.77 3.66
N ARG A 91 -50.63 2.64 4.80
CA ARG A 91 -50.39 3.51 5.98
C ARG A 91 -49.00 3.32 6.56
N ARG A 92 -48.50 2.08 6.62
CA ARG A 92 -47.12 1.77 7.03
C ARG A 92 -46.09 2.30 6.02
N GLY A 93 -46.34 2.13 4.72
CA GLY A 93 -45.50 2.65 3.65
C GLY A 93 -45.38 4.17 3.68
N VAL A 94 -46.49 4.89 3.87
CA VAL A 94 -46.50 6.35 4.04
C VAL A 94 -45.68 6.77 5.26
N GLY A 95 -45.78 6.03 6.37
CA GLY A 95 -44.95 6.29 7.57
C GLY A 95 -43.45 6.16 7.29
N VAL A 96 -43.03 5.11 6.57
CA VAL A 96 -41.62 4.91 6.20
C VAL A 96 -41.13 6.02 5.26
N VAL A 97 -41.94 6.41 4.28
CA VAL A 97 -41.60 7.50 3.35
C VAL A 97 -41.47 8.84 4.09
N LEU A 98 -42.40 9.16 5.00
CA LEU A 98 -42.32 10.38 5.81
C LEU A 98 -41.08 10.39 6.72
N PHE A 99 -40.70 9.25 7.28
CA PHE A 99 -39.48 9.12 8.07
C PHE A 99 -38.22 9.36 7.23
N ALA A 100 -38.15 8.75 6.04
CA ALA A 100 -37.02 8.95 5.12
C ALA A 100 -36.90 10.43 4.68
N VAL A 101 -38.02 11.09 4.38
CA VAL A 101 -38.04 12.52 4.04
C VAL A 101 -37.59 13.38 5.22
N ALA A 102 -38.02 13.08 6.45
CA ALA A 102 -37.57 13.78 7.65
C ALA A 102 -36.05 13.64 7.87
N CYS A 103 -35.49 12.44 7.67
CA CYS A 103 -34.04 12.21 7.74
C CYS A 103 -33.28 13.02 6.67
N LEU A 104 -33.79 13.08 5.44
CA LEU A 104 -33.17 13.88 4.37
C LEU A 104 -33.19 15.38 4.66
N LEU A 105 -34.31 15.90 5.20
CA LEU A 105 -34.42 17.30 5.60
C LEU A 105 -33.48 17.64 6.77
N LEU A 106 -33.33 16.74 7.74
CA LEU A 106 -32.36 16.89 8.83
C LEU A 106 -30.91 16.85 8.32
N HIS A 107 -30.62 16.06 7.29
CA HIS A 107 -29.30 16.01 6.66
C HIS A 107 -28.98 17.30 5.88
N GLN A 108 -29.98 18.04 5.38
CA GLN A 108 -29.75 19.35 4.75
C GLN A 108 -29.52 20.46 5.79
N PHE A 109 -29.84 20.21 7.06
CA PHE A 109 -29.68 21.19 8.14
C PHE A 109 -28.26 21.11 8.73
N ASP A 110 -27.37 22.00 8.26
CA ASP A 110 -25.95 22.07 8.60
C ASP A 110 -25.61 21.91 10.11
N PRO A 111 -26.27 22.61 11.07
CA PRO A 111 -25.91 22.47 12.49
C PRO A 111 -26.28 21.09 13.07
N ALA A 112 -27.33 20.43 12.56
CA ALA A 112 -27.68 19.07 13.00
C ALA A 112 -26.65 18.04 12.50
N CYS A 113 -26.18 18.19 11.25
CA CYS A 113 -25.10 17.37 10.71
C CYS A 113 -23.80 17.54 11.48
N ARG A 114 -23.42 18.79 11.81
CA ARG A 114 -22.22 19.07 12.61
C ARG A 114 -22.32 18.47 14.01
N LEU A 115 -23.48 18.56 14.65
CA LEU A 115 -23.70 17.97 15.97
C LEU A 115 -23.64 16.44 15.91
N ALA A 116 -24.28 15.82 14.92
CA ALA A 116 -24.24 14.38 14.71
C ALA A 116 -22.81 13.89 14.40
N ALA A 117 -22.05 14.62 13.59
CA ALA A 117 -20.65 14.31 13.32
C ALA A 117 -19.77 14.46 14.57
N ALA A 118 -20.01 15.50 15.39
CA ALA A 118 -19.26 15.72 16.62
C ALA A 118 -19.55 14.64 17.68
N THR A 119 -20.81 14.23 17.84
CA THR A 119 -21.18 13.14 18.76
C THR A 119 -20.68 11.78 18.26
N ALA A 120 -20.78 11.51 16.97
CA ALA A 120 -20.20 10.31 16.35
C ALA A 120 -18.68 10.26 16.56
N ARG A 121 -17.96 11.35 16.26
CA ARG A 121 -16.51 11.43 16.47
C ARG A 121 -16.14 11.22 17.95
N SER A 122 -16.91 11.80 18.87
CA SER A 122 -16.69 11.60 20.30
C SER A 122 -16.94 10.16 20.76
N GLY A 123 -17.95 9.49 20.17
CA GLY A 123 -18.23 8.08 20.42
C GLY A 123 -17.12 7.17 19.88
N VAL A 124 -16.66 7.43 18.66
CA VAL A 124 -15.52 6.77 18.00
C VAL A 124 -14.25 6.91 18.85
N ILE A 125 -13.95 8.11 19.37
CA ILE A 125 -12.81 8.33 20.28
C ILE A 125 -12.93 7.52 21.58
N LYS A 126 -14.13 7.38 22.13
CA LYS A 126 -14.35 6.57 23.34
C LYS A 126 -14.31 5.06 23.09
N LEU A 127 -14.49 4.62 21.84
CA LEU A 127 -14.49 3.22 21.44
C LEU A 127 -13.07 2.70 21.12
N LEU A 128 -12.12 3.60 20.81
CA LEU A 128 -10.71 3.27 20.55
C LEU A 128 -10.05 2.30 21.56
N PRO A 129 -10.26 2.43 22.89
CA PRO A 129 -9.66 1.50 23.86
C PRO A 129 -10.21 0.06 23.78
N VAL A 130 -11.38 -0.13 23.17
CA VAL A 130 -12.04 -1.43 23.02
C VAL A 130 -11.76 -2.02 21.64
N TRP A 131 -11.70 -1.18 20.61
CA TRP A 131 -11.33 -1.57 19.26
C TRP A 131 -10.41 -0.51 18.63
N ASP A 132 -9.14 -0.88 18.52
CA ASP A 132 -8.14 -0.03 17.89
C ASP A 132 -8.13 -0.26 16.37
N TRP A 133 -8.77 0.64 15.62
CA TRP A 133 -8.66 0.69 14.15
C TRP A 133 -7.58 1.66 13.67
N THR A 134 -6.78 2.27 14.57
CA THR A 134 -5.72 3.19 14.14
C THR A 134 -4.68 2.48 13.28
N GLU A 135 -4.45 1.18 13.53
CA GLU A 135 -3.60 0.36 12.68
C GLU A 135 -4.12 0.29 11.24
N LEU A 136 -5.43 0.17 11.03
CA LEU A 136 -6.06 0.25 9.70
C LEU A 136 -5.92 1.65 9.09
N TYR A 137 -6.05 2.71 9.89
CA TYR A 137 -5.88 4.09 9.43
C TYR A 137 -4.43 4.41 9.03
N HIS A 138 -3.46 3.83 9.73
CA HIS A 138 -2.04 3.98 9.46
C HIS A 138 -1.51 2.99 8.42
N SER A 139 -2.26 1.91 8.13
CA SER A 139 -1.92 0.99 7.07
C SER A 139 -2.02 1.68 5.71
N THR A 140 -0.98 1.56 4.89
CA THR A 140 -0.96 2.04 3.50
C THR A 140 -1.98 1.29 2.63
N CYS A 141 -2.36 0.07 3.02
CA CYS A 141 -3.27 -0.80 2.28
C CYS A 141 -4.21 -1.56 3.22
N LEU A 142 -5.53 -1.43 3.02
CA LEU A 142 -6.57 -2.16 3.75
C LEU A 142 -6.59 -3.67 3.41
N PHE A 143 -6.18 -4.01 2.19
CA PHE A 143 -6.02 -5.39 1.71
C PHE A 143 -4.64 -5.52 1.08
N THR A 144 -3.87 -6.52 1.50
CA THR A 144 -2.58 -6.84 0.87
C THR A 144 -2.83 -7.41 -0.51
N ASN A 145 -2.19 -6.85 -1.53
CA ASN A 145 -2.22 -7.42 -2.87
C ASN A 145 -1.23 -8.60 -2.91
N PRO A 146 -1.69 -9.87 -3.03
CA PRO A 146 -0.79 -11.02 -3.05
C PRO A 146 0.11 -11.06 -4.31
N LEU A 147 -0.18 -10.22 -5.31
CA LEU A 147 0.61 -10.05 -6.52
C LEU A 147 1.56 -8.84 -6.44
N TYR A 148 1.47 -8.02 -5.40
CA TYR A 148 2.40 -6.92 -5.19
C TYR A 148 3.71 -7.49 -4.65
N ARG A 149 4.72 -7.56 -5.52
CA ARG A 149 6.10 -7.63 -5.08
C ARG A 149 6.54 -6.21 -4.82
N ASP A 150 7.00 -5.98 -3.59
CA ASP A 150 7.73 -4.75 -3.28
C ASP A 150 8.99 -4.75 -4.16
N PRO A 151 9.12 -3.82 -5.12
CA PRO A 151 10.28 -3.79 -6.02
C PRO A 151 11.59 -3.53 -5.27
N ASN A 152 11.52 -3.00 -4.04
CA ASN A 152 12.68 -2.73 -3.21
C ASN A 152 13.05 -3.90 -2.29
N ARG A 153 12.27 -4.98 -2.31
CA ARG A 153 12.53 -6.17 -1.50
C ARG A 153 13.23 -7.24 -2.32
N LEU A 154 14.43 -7.61 -1.87
CA LEU A 154 15.23 -8.66 -2.46
C LEU A 154 14.69 -10.06 -2.09
N PHE A 155 14.50 -10.93 -3.09
CA PHE A 155 14.11 -12.32 -2.91
C PHE A 155 15.19 -13.30 -3.37
N ALA A 156 15.06 -14.58 -3.03
CA ALA A 156 16.04 -15.61 -3.36
C ALA A 156 16.14 -15.86 -4.88
N GLU A 157 15.06 -15.63 -5.62
CA GLU A 157 15.02 -15.76 -7.08
C GLU A 157 15.85 -14.68 -7.79
N ASP A 158 15.99 -13.51 -7.18
CA ASP A 158 16.73 -12.37 -7.76
C ASP A 158 18.26 -12.61 -7.71
N CYS A 159 18.71 -13.51 -6.84
CA CYS A 159 20.13 -13.81 -6.65
C CYS A 159 20.80 -14.52 -7.83
N GLN A 160 20.03 -15.04 -8.81
CA GLN A 160 20.61 -15.74 -9.97
C GLN A 160 21.52 -14.83 -10.81
N VAL A 161 21.31 -13.52 -10.74
CA VAL A 161 22.06 -12.53 -11.53
C VAL A 161 23.54 -12.45 -11.12
N CYS A 162 23.85 -12.71 -9.85
CA CYS A 162 25.21 -12.62 -9.32
C CYS A 162 25.97 -13.97 -9.26
N GLU A 163 25.32 -15.11 -9.55
CA GLU A 163 25.91 -16.46 -9.34
C GLU A 163 27.25 -16.63 -10.08
N GLY A 164 27.36 -16.06 -11.29
CA GLY A 164 28.58 -16.08 -12.11
C GLY A 164 29.56 -14.93 -11.85
N VAL A 165 29.24 -14.00 -10.96
CA VAL A 165 30.06 -12.80 -10.70
C VAL A 165 31.08 -13.11 -9.62
N GLN A 166 32.35 -13.15 -10.01
CA GLN A 166 33.46 -13.49 -9.12
C GLN A 166 34.41 -12.33 -8.83
N ASN A 167 34.41 -11.30 -9.68
CA ASN A 167 35.24 -10.11 -9.53
C ASN A 167 34.49 -8.88 -10.06
N ILE A 168 34.87 -7.69 -9.57
CA ILE A 168 34.35 -6.42 -10.09
C ILE A 168 34.97 -6.16 -11.46
N ARG A 169 34.14 -5.87 -12.47
CA ARG A 169 34.64 -5.66 -13.82
C ARG A 169 35.19 -4.25 -13.97
N ARG A 170 36.43 -4.13 -14.44
CA ARG A 170 37.02 -2.88 -14.89
C ARG A 170 36.66 -2.59 -16.34
N VAL A 171 36.21 -1.38 -16.60
CA VAL A 171 35.67 -0.95 -17.91
C VAL A 171 36.09 0.49 -18.19
N ARG A 172 36.15 0.85 -19.48
CA ARG A 172 36.62 2.15 -19.94
C ARG A 172 35.88 2.56 -21.20
N GLY A 173 35.72 3.87 -21.43
CA GLY A 173 35.13 4.41 -22.66
C GLY A 173 33.67 3.98 -22.88
N LEU A 174 32.86 4.08 -21.83
CA LEU A 174 31.48 3.62 -21.84
C LEU A 174 30.52 4.65 -22.46
N ASN A 175 29.54 4.17 -23.22
CA ASN A 175 28.41 4.99 -23.62
C ASN A 175 27.28 4.90 -22.57
N ALA A 176 26.61 6.01 -22.28
CA ALA A 176 25.58 6.09 -21.25
C ALA A 176 24.43 5.07 -21.44
N ALA A 177 24.04 4.80 -22.69
CA ALA A 177 23.00 3.80 -22.99
C ALA A 177 23.47 2.37 -22.67
N ASP A 178 24.73 2.05 -23.00
CA ASP A 178 25.31 0.73 -22.73
C ASP A 178 25.46 0.50 -21.22
N VAL A 179 25.74 1.55 -20.44
CA VAL A 179 25.87 1.42 -18.98
C VAL A 179 24.58 0.92 -18.34
N VAL A 180 23.46 1.52 -18.74
CA VAL A 180 22.14 1.17 -18.19
C VAL A 180 21.77 -0.27 -18.53
N GLU A 181 21.86 -0.65 -19.81
CA GLU A 181 21.42 -1.97 -20.26
C GLU A 181 22.36 -3.09 -19.82
N GLN A 182 23.68 -2.87 -19.83
CA GLN A 182 24.67 -3.92 -19.56
C GLN A 182 25.01 -4.08 -18.08
N TYR A 183 24.87 -3.02 -17.28
CA TYR A 183 25.29 -3.02 -15.88
C TYR A 183 24.15 -2.69 -14.91
N PHE A 184 23.48 -1.53 -15.05
CA PHE A 184 22.49 -1.09 -14.04
C PHE A 184 21.29 -2.03 -13.95
N LYS A 185 20.66 -2.37 -15.08
CA LYS A 185 19.52 -3.32 -15.13
C LYS A 185 19.87 -4.75 -14.74
N ARG A 186 21.16 -5.07 -14.64
CA ARG A 186 21.68 -6.39 -14.30
C ARG A 186 22.33 -6.40 -12.92
N ASP A 187 22.21 -5.32 -12.16
CA ASP A 187 22.82 -5.19 -10.84
C ASP A 187 24.29 -5.62 -10.83
N LEU A 188 25.07 -5.25 -11.86
CA LEU A 188 26.48 -5.65 -11.95
C LEU A 188 27.38 -4.52 -11.45
N PRO A 189 28.20 -4.74 -10.40
CA PRO A 189 29.15 -3.74 -9.94
C PRO A 189 30.30 -3.58 -10.94
N ILE A 190 30.67 -2.33 -11.21
CA ILE A 190 31.74 -2.00 -12.16
C ILE A 190 32.67 -0.93 -11.61
N ILE A 191 33.93 -0.98 -12.04
CA ILE A 191 34.90 0.11 -11.88
C ILE A 191 35.12 0.73 -13.26
N VAL A 192 34.80 2.02 -13.38
CA VAL A 192 35.07 2.78 -14.60
C VAL A 192 36.44 3.43 -14.46
N GLU A 193 37.40 2.96 -15.26
CA GLU A 193 38.82 3.36 -15.16
C GLU A 193 39.05 4.83 -15.55
N ASP A 194 38.23 5.34 -16.46
CA ASP A 194 38.24 6.75 -16.90
C ASP A 194 37.08 7.54 -16.29
N GLY A 195 36.61 7.15 -15.10
CA GLY A 195 35.41 7.72 -14.49
C GLY A 195 35.47 9.22 -14.20
N LEU A 196 36.68 9.76 -14.04
CA LEU A 196 36.92 11.20 -13.84
C LEU A 196 37.45 11.93 -15.10
N HIS A 197 37.22 11.39 -16.30
CA HIS A 197 37.75 11.96 -17.55
C HIS A 197 37.49 13.46 -17.76
N ASP A 198 36.27 13.93 -17.45
CA ASP A 198 35.86 15.33 -17.66
C ASP A 198 36.19 16.26 -16.48
N TRP A 199 36.91 15.73 -15.49
CA TRP A 199 37.36 16.49 -14.34
C TRP A 199 38.65 17.23 -14.69
N ASP A 200 38.67 18.53 -14.46
CA ASP A 200 39.84 19.34 -14.80
C ASP A 200 41.02 18.95 -13.90
N ALA A 201 42.27 18.94 -14.37
CA ALA A 201 43.44 18.61 -13.54
C ALA A 201 43.61 19.52 -12.29
N GLN A 202 42.96 20.69 -12.27
CA GLN A 202 42.85 21.57 -11.10
C GLN A 202 41.89 21.04 -10.00
N SER A 203 41.14 19.96 -10.27
CA SER A 203 40.18 19.32 -9.37
C SER A 203 40.76 18.12 -8.59
N MET A 204 42.07 17.89 -8.67
CA MET A 204 42.78 16.92 -7.82
C MET A 204 42.88 17.43 -6.38
N LEU A 205 41.76 17.37 -5.69
CA LEU A 205 41.55 17.88 -4.34
C LEU A 205 42.45 17.16 -3.33
N THR A 206 43.33 17.89 -2.65
CA THR A 206 44.05 17.37 -1.47
C THR A 206 43.18 17.43 -0.23
N ILE A 207 43.55 16.69 0.82
CA ILE A 207 42.90 16.81 2.14
C ILE A 207 43.05 18.24 2.69
N HIS A 208 44.19 18.88 2.47
CA HIS A 208 44.44 20.24 2.93
C HIS A 208 43.56 21.26 2.20
N ASP A 209 43.40 21.12 0.88
CA ASP A 209 42.52 21.97 0.07
C ASP A 209 41.07 21.83 0.52
N LEU A 210 40.61 20.59 0.72
CA LEU A 210 39.29 20.28 1.25
C LEU A 210 39.09 20.95 2.62
N ALA A 211 40.03 20.81 3.55
CA ALA A 211 39.94 21.42 4.86
C ALA A 211 39.90 22.95 4.78
N HIS A 212 40.71 23.55 3.91
CA HIS A 212 40.73 24.99 3.67
C HIS A 212 39.38 25.48 3.14
N ILE A 213 38.81 24.80 2.14
CA ILE A 213 37.49 25.11 1.57
C ILE A 213 36.40 25.15 2.64
N TYR A 214 36.35 24.13 3.50
CA TYR A 214 35.37 24.05 4.59
C TYR A 214 35.56 25.14 5.66
N GLU A 215 36.72 25.77 5.76
CA GLU A 215 37.00 26.85 6.70
C GLU A 215 36.78 28.25 6.07
N THR A 216 36.90 28.37 4.74
CA THR A 216 36.75 29.63 4.00
C THR A 216 35.37 29.90 3.41
N ASP A 217 34.66 28.85 2.96
CA ASP A 217 33.33 29.03 2.38
C ASP A 217 32.30 29.24 3.50
N ASP A 218 31.56 30.35 3.46
CA ASP A 218 30.62 30.74 4.51
C ASP A 218 29.52 29.68 4.74
N VAL A 219 29.12 28.96 3.68
CA VAL A 219 28.08 27.93 3.74
C VAL A 219 28.64 26.65 4.34
N LEU A 220 29.75 26.14 3.82
CA LEU A 220 30.37 24.90 4.31
C LEU A 220 30.86 25.06 5.75
N LYS A 221 31.46 26.22 6.08
CA LYS A 221 31.94 26.53 7.43
C LYS A 221 30.85 26.50 8.49
N SER A 222 29.65 26.95 8.14
CA SER A 222 28.51 26.99 9.05
C SER A 222 27.69 25.70 9.06
N SER A 223 27.83 24.86 8.03
CA SER A 223 27.08 23.62 7.89
C SER A 223 27.58 22.47 8.77
N GLY A 224 26.64 21.69 9.30
CA GLY A 224 26.92 20.43 10.00
C GLY A 224 26.83 19.25 9.02
N GLY A 225 27.64 18.22 9.27
CA GLY A 225 27.64 16.99 8.49
C GLY A 225 26.93 15.88 9.27
N CYS A 226 26.29 14.98 8.54
CA CYS A 226 25.62 13.80 9.09
C CYS A 226 26.54 12.57 8.94
N GLY A 227 26.21 11.48 9.64
CA GLY A 227 26.93 10.20 9.51
C GLY A 227 28.44 10.30 9.79
N PHE A 228 28.89 11.23 10.64
CA PHE A 228 30.32 11.42 10.87
C PHE A 228 30.92 10.23 11.61
N SER A 229 31.95 9.62 11.02
CA SER A 229 32.74 8.55 11.62
C SER A 229 34.23 8.82 11.44
N SER A 230 35.03 8.57 12.47
CA SER A 230 36.48 8.75 12.45
C SER A 230 37.15 7.97 13.59
N ASN A 231 38.44 7.66 13.45
CA ASN A 231 39.28 7.20 14.57
C ASN A 231 39.63 8.31 15.57
N ILE A 232 39.42 9.58 15.19
CA ILE A 232 39.80 10.73 16.02
C ILE A 232 38.64 11.11 16.93
N ARG A 233 38.90 11.12 18.23
CA ARG A 233 37.92 11.58 19.22
C ARG A 233 37.76 13.09 19.12
N SER A 234 36.66 13.52 18.50
CA SER A 234 36.25 14.92 18.48
C SER A 234 35.42 15.26 19.71
N LYS A 235 35.66 16.45 20.31
CA LYS A 235 34.88 16.94 21.45
C LYS A 235 33.44 17.27 21.05
N HIS A 236 33.22 17.61 19.78
CA HIS A 236 31.93 17.99 19.21
C HIS A 236 31.46 17.00 18.13
N GLY A 237 32.21 15.92 17.93
CA GLY A 237 31.80 14.74 17.14
C GLY A 237 31.58 15.00 15.65
N GLY A 238 32.24 16.00 15.05
CA GLY A 238 31.91 16.41 13.68
C GLY A 238 33.12 16.70 12.80
N HIS A 239 32.89 16.64 11.49
CA HIS A 239 33.89 16.89 10.44
C HIS A 239 34.57 18.27 10.59
N ARG A 240 33.86 19.30 11.06
CA ARG A 240 34.43 20.64 11.30
C ARG A 240 35.60 20.64 12.28
N ASP A 241 35.48 19.95 13.41
CA ASP A 241 36.57 19.87 14.42
C ASP A 241 37.76 19.09 13.87
N LEU A 242 37.50 18.05 13.08
CA LEU A 242 38.55 17.29 12.40
C LEU A 242 39.30 18.16 11.38
N LEU A 243 38.60 18.84 10.48
CA LEU A 243 39.21 19.71 9.46
C LEU A 243 39.98 20.87 10.10
N HIS A 244 39.47 21.42 11.19
CA HIS A 244 40.17 22.44 11.96
C HIS A 244 41.50 21.93 12.55
N LYS A 245 41.50 20.70 13.10
CA LYS A 245 42.72 20.04 13.60
C LYS A 245 43.71 19.72 12.48
N ILE A 246 43.23 19.31 11.32
CA ILE A 246 44.08 19.09 10.14
C ILE A 246 44.84 20.38 9.79
N LEU A 247 44.14 21.52 9.73
CA LEU A 247 44.76 22.81 9.37
C LEU A 247 45.68 23.38 10.46
N ARG A 248 45.34 23.24 11.75
CA ARG A 248 46.05 23.93 12.85
C ARG A 248 47.04 23.05 13.61
N GLU A 249 46.72 21.77 13.75
CA GLU A 249 47.50 20.81 14.53
C GLU A 249 48.31 19.87 13.63
N ASN A 250 48.17 20.01 12.30
CA ASN A 250 48.85 19.18 11.30
C ASN A 250 48.64 17.68 11.57
N LEU A 251 47.38 17.29 11.76
CA LEU A 251 47.00 15.90 12.02
C LEU A 251 47.30 15.02 10.79
N THR A 252 48.14 14.00 10.95
CA THR A 252 48.65 13.19 9.83
C THR A 252 48.13 11.76 9.75
N GLU A 253 47.60 11.19 10.83
CA GLU A 253 47.17 9.78 10.90
C GLU A 253 45.68 9.66 11.28
N PHE A 254 44.82 9.58 10.27
CA PHE A 254 43.38 9.47 10.52
C PHE A 254 42.60 8.90 9.34
N TYR A 255 41.38 8.47 9.62
CA TYR A 255 40.32 8.36 8.62
C TYR A 255 39.11 9.17 9.10
N ALA A 256 38.31 9.63 8.15
CA ALA A 256 36.96 10.08 8.44
C ALA A 256 36.05 9.95 7.23
N HIS A 257 34.76 9.84 7.48
CA HIS A 257 33.74 10.11 6.48
C HIS A 257 32.58 10.90 7.07
N TRP A 258 31.85 11.59 6.21
CA TRP A 258 30.60 12.25 6.55
C TRP A 258 29.77 12.53 5.31
N GLU A 259 28.50 12.82 5.54
CA GLU A 259 27.56 13.30 4.55
C GLU A 259 27.37 14.81 4.69
N ASN A 260 27.41 15.53 3.58
CA ASN A 260 26.85 16.88 3.48
C ASN A 260 25.33 16.78 3.33
N CYS A 261 24.64 16.48 4.43
CA CYS A 261 23.19 16.25 4.46
C CYS A 261 22.36 17.55 4.33
N GLN A 262 22.95 18.71 4.61
CA GLN A 262 22.28 20.00 4.42
C GLN A 262 22.32 20.41 2.95
N LEU A 263 21.16 20.71 2.35
CA LEU A 263 21.06 21.05 0.93
C LEU A 263 21.97 22.21 0.52
N SER A 264 22.16 23.21 1.39
CA SER A 264 23.07 24.34 1.13
C SER A 264 24.53 23.88 1.05
N ALA A 265 24.97 23.02 1.97
CA ALA A 265 26.31 22.45 1.99
C ALA A 265 26.54 21.53 0.79
N ALA A 266 25.59 20.64 0.50
CA ALA A 266 25.67 19.75 -0.65
C ALA A 266 25.78 20.53 -1.97
N LYS A 267 25.00 21.61 -2.14
CA LYS A 267 25.08 22.50 -3.31
C LYS A 267 26.40 23.24 -3.41
N ALA A 268 26.93 23.74 -2.30
CA ALA A 268 28.27 24.36 -2.28
C ALA A 268 29.35 23.33 -2.65
N PHE A 269 29.20 22.08 -2.18
CA PHE A 269 30.15 21.01 -2.44
C PHE A 269 30.11 20.46 -3.89
N ARG A 270 28.98 20.63 -4.61
CA ARG A 270 28.85 20.23 -6.03
C ARG A 270 29.80 20.94 -6.98
N TRP A 271 30.45 22.02 -6.56
CA TRP A 271 31.50 22.65 -7.35
C TRP A 271 32.77 21.80 -7.46
N PHE A 272 32.98 20.83 -6.57
CA PHE A 272 34.21 20.03 -6.50
C PHE A 272 34.16 18.70 -7.26
N TYR A 273 32.98 18.33 -7.77
CA TYR A 273 32.82 17.10 -8.55
C TYR A 273 31.87 17.36 -9.71
N LYS A 274 32.09 16.67 -10.83
CA LYS A 274 31.20 16.71 -11.98
C LYS A 274 30.49 15.37 -12.12
N GLN A 275 29.29 15.40 -12.70
CA GLN A 275 28.62 14.18 -13.12
C GLN A 275 29.52 13.43 -14.12
N PRO A 276 29.84 12.15 -13.89
CA PRO A 276 30.63 11.35 -14.83
C PRO A 276 29.98 11.25 -16.21
N TYR A 277 30.80 11.27 -17.27
CA TYR A 277 30.35 11.27 -18.67
C TYR A 277 29.50 10.06 -19.06
N PHE A 278 29.71 8.92 -18.38
CA PHE A 278 29.03 7.66 -18.65
C PHE A 278 27.65 7.57 -17.99
N LEU A 279 27.27 8.54 -17.15
CA LEU A 279 25.93 8.58 -16.57
C LEU A 279 24.94 9.26 -17.52
N PRO A 280 23.81 8.62 -17.84
CA PRO A 280 22.77 9.25 -18.65
C PRO A 280 22.08 10.38 -17.86
N TYR A 281 21.52 11.34 -18.58
CA TYR A 281 20.69 12.42 -18.00
C TYR A 281 19.45 11.91 -17.26
N ALA A 282 19.02 10.68 -17.50
CA ALA A 282 17.91 10.05 -16.81
C ALA A 282 18.26 9.62 -15.38
N VAL A 283 19.55 9.53 -15.03
CA VAL A 283 19.96 9.25 -13.65
C VAL A 283 19.82 10.53 -12.83
N GLU A 284 18.92 10.51 -11.85
CA GLU A 284 18.77 11.60 -10.88
C GLU A 284 19.79 11.42 -9.75
N THR A 285 20.74 12.34 -9.63
CA THR A 285 21.73 12.32 -8.54
C THR A 285 21.13 12.84 -7.23
N SER A 286 21.53 12.23 -6.12
CA SER A 286 21.11 12.59 -4.77
C SER A 286 21.27 14.09 -4.45
N PRO A 287 20.37 14.67 -3.64
CA PRO A 287 20.56 16.00 -3.07
C PRO A 287 21.77 16.10 -2.15
N SER A 288 22.24 15.01 -1.55
CA SER A 288 23.41 14.97 -0.66
C SER A 288 24.65 14.37 -1.34
N ASN A 289 25.80 14.54 -0.70
CA ASN A 289 27.06 13.94 -1.14
C ASN A 289 27.91 13.58 0.07
N TRP A 290 28.72 12.54 -0.11
CA TRP A 290 29.56 11.95 0.91
C TRP A 290 31.02 12.23 0.64
N VAL A 291 31.78 12.43 1.70
CA VAL A 291 33.21 12.67 1.65
C VAL A 291 33.89 11.61 2.50
N PHE A 292 34.86 10.93 1.91
CA PHE A 292 35.69 9.93 2.59
C PHE A 292 37.15 10.38 2.46
N ILE A 293 37.82 10.54 3.60
CA ILE A 293 39.22 10.94 3.63
C ILE A 293 40.02 10.06 4.57
N SER A 294 41.28 9.86 4.23
CA SER A 294 42.24 9.26 5.15
C SER A 294 43.64 9.74 4.84
N SER A 295 44.46 9.91 5.87
CA SER A 295 45.87 10.24 5.75
C SER A 295 46.68 9.28 6.60
N ASN A 296 47.71 8.67 6.01
CA ASN A 296 48.67 7.76 6.66
C ASN A 296 48.00 6.77 7.62
N TYR A 297 46.87 6.20 7.20
CA TYR A 297 46.02 5.38 8.05
C TYR A 297 45.65 4.09 7.33
N VAL A 298 46.05 2.97 7.94
CA VAL A 298 45.68 1.62 7.49
C VAL A 298 44.61 1.07 8.42
N GLY A 299 43.41 0.92 7.89
CA GLY A 299 42.29 0.35 8.62
C GLY A 299 42.42 -1.17 8.79
N LYS A 300 41.82 -1.70 9.86
CA LYS A 300 41.73 -3.15 10.11
C LYS A 300 40.37 -3.77 9.77
N LEU A 301 39.34 -2.94 9.65
CA LEU A 301 37.95 -3.35 9.46
C LEU A 301 37.36 -2.58 8.29
N PHE A 302 36.57 -3.21 7.43
CA PHE A 302 35.80 -2.50 6.42
C PHE A 302 34.75 -1.59 7.08
N LYS A 303 34.49 -0.44 6.45
CA LYS A 303 33.53 0.57 6.91
C LYS A 303 32.43 0.61 5.88
N VAL A 304 31.19 0.44 6.32
CA VAL A 304 30.02 0.45 5.44
C VAL A 304 29.87 1.84 4.82
N VAL A 305 29.49 1.87 3.55
CA VAL A 305 29.12 3.09 2.82
C VAL A 305 27.61 3.26 2.98
N GLU A 306 27.19 4.24 3.79
CA GLU A 306 25.79 4.44 4.16
C GLU A 306 25.07 5.40 3.19
N ILE A 307 25.21 5.16 1.88
CA ILE A 307 24.55 5.97 0.85
C ILE A 307 23.19 5.34 0.54
N ASP A 308 22.11 5.92 1.09
CA ASP A 308 20.73 5.42 0.94
C ASP A 308 20.11 5.80 -0.42
N HIS A 309 20.64 5.22 -1.51
CA HIS A 309 20.14 5.42 -2.86
C HIS A 309 20.28 4.15 -3.73
N PRO A 310 19.37 3.91 -4.70
CA PRO A 310 19.42 2.72 -5.55
C PRO A 310 20.74 2.52 -6.31
N LEU A 311 21.39 3.61 -6.70
CA LEU A 311 22.71 3.62 -7.31
C LEU A 311 23.70 4.33 -6.39
N VAL A 312 24.81 3.68 -6.10
CA VAL A 312 25.92 4.24 -5.32
C VAL A 312 27.13 4.38 -6.21
N MET A 313 27.76 5.55 -6.17
CA MET A 313 28.99 5.83 -6.89
C MET A 313 30.06 6.36 -5.96
N LEU A 314 31.25 5.76 -6.02
CA LEU A 314 32.42 6.23 -5.29
C LEU A 314 33.49 6.64 -6.29
N MET A 315 33.82 7.92 -6.28
CA MET A 315 34.79 8.55 -7.18
C MET A 315 36.09 8.76 -6.43
N GLN A 316 37.17 8.10 -6.85
CA GLN A 316 38.46 8.18 -6.19
C GLN A 316 39.28 9.33 -6.77
N ILE A 317 39.37 10.42 -6.01
CA ILE A 317 39.94 11.69 -6.48
C ILE A 317 41.45 11.70 -6.29
N ARG A 318 41.91 11.07 -5.21
CA ARG A 318 43.32 11.06 -4.85
C ARG A 318 43.69 9.80 -4.11
N GLY A 319 44.85 9.22 -4.42
CA GLY A 319 45.32 8.01 -3.74
C GLY A 319 44.45 6.79 -4.07
N GLN A 320 44.31 5.86 -3.13
CA GLN A 320 43.58 4.62 -3.33
C GLN A 320 42.86 4.14 -2.08
N VAL A 321 41.80 3.38 -2.29
CA VAL A 321 41.02 2.75 -1.23
C VAL A 321 40.66 1.32 -1.64
N GLU A 322 40.72 0.38 -0.71
CA GLU A 322 40.22 -0.97 -0.97
C GLU A 322 38.71 -0.98 -0.75
N ILE A 323 37.98 -1.54 -1.70
CA ILE A 323 36.52 -1.65 -1.68
C ILE A 323 36.11 -3.11 -1.55
N GLN A 324 34.99 -3.32 -0.88
CA GLN A 324 34.35 -4.61 -0.77
C GLN A 324 32.86 -4.45 -1.07
N VAL A 325 32.35 -5.34 -1.91
CA VAL A 325 30.95 -5.38 -2.32
C VAL A 325 30.43 -6.78 -1.98
N GLU A 326 29.43 -6.85 -1.11
CA GLU A 326 28.78 -8.10 -0.69
C GLU A 326 27.29 -8.00 -0.96
N ALA A 327 26.60 -9.12 -1.18
CA ALA A 327 25.18 -9.08 -1.44
C ALA A 327 24.35 -8.96 -0.15
N TRP A 328 23.16 -8.36 -0.23
CA TRP A 328 22.19 -8.38 0.84
C TRP A 328 21.61 -9.79 1.05
N ASN A 329 21.11 -10.08 2.25
CA ASN A 329 20.36 -11.31 2.50
C ASN A 329 19.06 -11.29 1.67
N PRO A 330 18.67 -12.38 0.99
CA PRO A 330 19.20 -13.76 1.08
C PRO A 330 20.30 -14.13 0.08
N CYS A 331 20.75 -13.18 -0.74
CA CYS A 331 21.72 -13.42 -1.80
C CYS A 331 23.17 -13.56 -1.30
N ASP A 332 23.44 -13.19 -0.05
CA ASP A 332 24.71 -13.38 0.67
C ASP A 332 25.24 -14.82 0.64
N LYS A 333 24.36 -15.82 0.43
CA LYS A 333 24.74 -17.24 0.34
C LYS A 333 25.04 -17.72 -1.09
N VAL A 334 24.64 -16.95 -2.10
CA VAL A 334 24.74 -17.30 -3.53
C VAL A 334 25.80 -16.47 -4.21
N CYS A 335 25.80 -15.15 -3.99
CA CYS A 335 26.78 -14.24 -4.54
C CYS A 335 28.13 -14.38 -3.83
N ALA A 336 29.22 -14.25 -4.57
CA ALA A 336 30.54 -14.11 -3.98
C ALA A 336 30.72 -12.71 -3.36
N VAL A 337 31.54 -12.62 -2.31
CA VAL A 337 32.04 -11.33 -1.82
C VAL A 337 33.13 -10.84 -2.79
N LEU A 338 32.95 -9.64 -3.31
CA LEU A 338 33.85 -9.05 -4.29
C LEU A 338 34.74 -8.01 -3.59
N SER A 339 36.03 -8.00 -3.90
CA SER A 339 36.98 -7.00 -3.38
C SER A 339 37.93 -6.55 -4.47
N ASP A 340 38.24 -5.25 -4.50
CA ASP A 340 39.18 -4.66 -5.44
C ASP A 340 39.77 -3.36 -4.84
N ILE A 341 40.82 -2.82 -5.44
CA ILE A 341 41.38 -1.52 -5.09
C ILE A 341 40.87 -0.49 -6.08
N LEU A 342 40.25 0.56 -5.57
CA LEU A 342 39.82 1.73 -6.34
C LEU A 342 40.95 2.76 -6.34
N HIS A 343 41.51 3.03 -7.53
CA HIS A 343 42.64 3.93 -7.74
C HIS A 343 42.18 5.31 -8.17
N GLU A 344 43.09 6.29 -8.06
CA GLU A 344 42.89 7.65 -8.52
C GLU A 344 42.41 7.72 -9.99
N GLY A 345 41.34 8.48 -10.24
CA GLY A 345 40.72 8.60 -11.55
C GLY A 345 39.59 7.60 -11.81
N GLU A 346 39.48 6.55 -10.99
CA GLU A 346 38.47 5.51 -11.15
C GLU A 346 37.19 5.82 -10.37
N THR A 347 36.07 5.33 -10.89
CA THR A 347 34.76 5.42 -10.25
C THR A 347 34.15 4.02 -10.08
N LEU A 348 33.88 3.62 -8.85
CA LEU A 348 33.05 2.45 -8.55
C LEU A 348 31.59 2.82 -8.75
N VAL A 349 30.82 1.94 -9.39
CA VAL A 349 29.36 2.06 -9.54
C VAL A 349 28.70 0.75 -9.13
N VAL A 350 27.76 0.82 -8.20
CA VAL A 350 27.09 -0.33 -7.60
C VAL A 350 25.60 -0.03 -7.44
N THR A 351 24.75 -1.03 -7.63
CA THR A 351 23.32 -0.93 -7.28
C THR A 351 23.09 -1.42 -5.86
N GLU A 352 22.49 -0.56 -5.02
CA GLU A 352 22.26 -0.85 -3.59
C GLU A 352 21.12 -1.87 -3.39
N PHE A 353 20.35 -2.19 -4.44
CA PHE A 353 19.29 -3.20 -4.41
C PHE A 353 19.82 -4.61 -4.07
N LEU A 354 20.88 -5.04 -4.78
CA LEU A 354 21.48 -6.36 -4.60
C LEU A 354 22.71 -6.32 -3.68
N TRP A 355 23.48 -5.24 -3.74
CA TRP A 355 24.79 -5.15 -3.13
C TRP A 355 24.82 -4.12 -2.00
N LYS A 356 25.67 -4.37 -1.02
CA LYS A 356 26.11 -3.41 0.00
C LYS A 356 27.59 -3.15 -0.18
N THR A 357 27.96 -1.88 -0.12
CA THR A 357 29.35 -1.44 -0.35
C THR A 357 30.03 -1.09 0.97
N ALA A 358 31.29 -1.49 1.11
CA ALA A 358 32.16 -1.11 2.20
C ALA A 358 33.56 -0.75 1.69
N TYR A 359 34.29 0.04 2.46
CA TYR A 359 35.63 0.48 2.10
C TYR A 359 36.62 0.32 3.24
N LEU A 360 37.90 0.17 2.88
CA LEU A 360 39.03 0.04 3.78
C LEU A 360 40.10 1.05 3.35
N PRO A 361 40.40 2.06 4.20
CA PRO A 361 41.58 2.90 4.01
C PRO A 361 42.82 2.02 4.09
N VAL A 362 43.57 1.96 3.00
CA VAL A 362 44.80 1.16 2.84
C VAL A 362 46.00 2.03 2.45
N THR A 363 45.86 3.34 2.54
CA THR A 363 46.87 4.28 2.04
C THR A 363 47.88 4.66 3.13
N GLU A 364 49.16 4.59 2.77
CA GLU A 364 50.27 5.19 3.52
C GLU A 364 50.43 6.69 3.22
N HIS A 365 49.57 7.23 2.34
CA HIS A 365 49.52 8.63 1.95
C HIS A 365 48.10 9.17 2.17
N GLU A 366 47.76 10.30 1.54
CA GLU A 366 46.39 10.79 1.56
C GLU A 366 45.50 10.04 0.56
N SER A 367 44.23 9.87 0.91
CA SER A 367 43.18 9.36 0.04
C SER A 367 41.95 10.25 0.18
N VAL A 368 41.36 10.59 -0.96
CA VAL A 368 40.12 11.38 -1.04
C VAL A 368 39.16 10.67 -2.00
N THR A 369 37.99 10.31 -1.49
CA THR A 369 36.91 9.69 -2.26
C THR A 369 35.64 10.52 -2.05
N ILE A 370 34.92 10.78 -3.13
CA ILE A 370 33.59 11.42 -3.07
C ILE A 370 32.54 10.38 -3.41
N GLY A 371 31.55 10.23 -2.53
CA GLY A 371 30.40 9.37 -2.74
C GLY A 371 29.16 10.14 -3.16
N ILE A 372 28.44 9.65 -4.15
CA ILE A 372 27.15 10.19 -4.55
C ILE A 372 26.14 9.07 -4.73
N GLY A 373 24.92 9.31 -4.28
CA GLY A 373 23.78 8.47 -4.58
C GLY A 373 23.12 8.88 -5.90
N GLY A 374 22.37 7.97 -6.51
CA GLY A 374 21.52 8.26 -7.65
C GLY A 374 20.34 7.30 -7.75
N SER A 375 19.37 7.66 -8.58
CA SER A 375 18.24 6.81 -8.96
C SER A 375 18.16 6.75 -10.48
N PHE A 376 17.75 5.61 -11.01
CA PHE A 376 17.43 5.43 -12.42
C PHE A 376 16.09 4.68 -12.51
N ASP A 377 15.21 5.16 -13.37
CA ASP A 377 13.89 4.58 -13.62
C ASP A 377 13.89 3.62 -14.82
#